data_AF-A0A928FMW4-F1
#
_entry.id   AF-A0A928FMW4-F1
#
_cell.length_a   1.000
_cell.length_b   1.000
_cell.length_c   1.000
_cell.angle_alpha   90.00
_cell.angle_beta   90.00
_cell.angle_gamma   90.00
#
_symmetry.space_group_name_H-M   'P 1'
#
loop_
_entity.id
_entity.type
_entity.pdbx_description
1 polymer ?
#
loop_
_entity_poly.entity_id
_entity_poly.type
_entity_poly.pdbx_seq_one_letter_code
_entity_poly.pdbx_strand_id
1 'polypeptide(L)'
;RLVDVDAGTTTKVHLFGSGGNSNRKFKITKYTKPTPPPTPTPTPTPTPDPTPTPTPDPEPIEDKLILKGNSSYVMDGSDLYNVVAGQTAKDVLAQFDNTKAAVYDLNGNLVPSNALVGTGYTVQLIVDGVKYDSATIIIKGDLNGDGEINSTDYLRIKEYFLGTFKLNSVALKAADIDRNGEIESADYMKMKSHFLGIINIFK
;
A
#
# COMPACT_ATOMS: atom_id res chain seq x y z
N ARG A 1 -11.82 -70.42 -54.28
CA ARG A 1 -12.28 -69.02 -54.49
C ARG A 1 -13.37 -68.78 -53.46
N LEU A 2 -13.13 -67.93 -52.46
CA LEU A 2 -14.17 -67.52 -51.50
C LEU A 2 -15.15 -66.61 -52.25
N VAL A 3 -16.45 -66.79 -51.99
CA VAL A 3 -17.53 -65.99 -52.59
C VAL A 3 -18.25 -65.32 -51.45
N ASP A 4 -18.22 -63.99 -51.41
CA ASP A 4 -19.04 -63.22 -50.48
C ASP A 4 -20.49 -63.23 -50.98
N VAL A 5 -21.43 -63.54 -50.10
CA VAL A 5 -22.86 -63.60 -50.41
C VAL A 5 -23.61 -62.74 -49.41
N ASP A 6 -24.42 -61.80 -49.90
CA ASP A 6 -25.20 -60.91 -49.07
C ASP A 6 -26.26 -61.65 -48.24
N ALA A 7 -26.53 -61.11 -47.05
CA ALA A 7 -27.47 -61.70 -46.11
C ALA A 7 -28.90 -61.61 -46.63
N GLY A 8 -29.52 -62.76 -46.93
CA GLY A 8 -30.94 -62.86 -47.30
C GLY A 8 -31.21 -63.35 -48.72
N THR A 9 -30.19 -63.50 -49.56
CA THR A 9 -30.32 -64.11 -50.89
C THR A 9 -30.05 -65.62 -50.85
N THR A 10 -30.82 -66.39 -51.63
CA THR A 10 -30.56 -67.83 -51.82
C THR A 10 -29.72 -68.02 -53.09
N THR A 11 -28.42 -68.30 -52.92
CA THR A 11 -27.51 -68.55 -54.05
C THR A 11 -27.27 -70.05 -54.21
N LYS A 12 -27.42 -70.58 -55.43
CA LYS A 12 -26.99 -71.95 -55.77
C LYS A 12 -25.47 -71.97 -55.90
N VAL A 13 -24.79 -72.71 -55.02
CA VAL A 13 -23.33 -72.89 -55.10
C VAL A 13 -23.03 -74.22 -55.79
N HIS A 14 -22.37 -74.16 -56.95
CA HIS A 14 -21.82 -75.34 -57.63
C HIS A 14 -20.37 -75.55 -57.18
N LEU A 15 -20.11 -76.63 -56.44
CA LEU A 15 -18.77 -77.03 -56.02
C LEU A 15 -18.21 -78.02 -57.05
N PHE A 16 -17.21 -77.62 -57.83
CA PHE A 16 -16.51 -78.52 -58.75
C PHE A 16 -15.25 -79.06 -58.05
N GLY A 17 -15.29 -80.35 -57.68
CA GLY A 17 -14.14 -81.10 -57.20
C GLY A 17 -13.90 -82.32 -58.09
N SER A 18 -12.68 -82.49 -58.59
CA SER A 18 -12.28 -83.65 -59.39
C SER A 18 -12.01 -84.84 -58.47
N GLY A 19 -12.77 -85.92 -58.64
CA GLY A 19 -12.43 -87.26 -58.13
C GLY A 19 -13.06 -87.66 -56.79
N GLY A 20 -14.13 -88.46 -56.85
CA GLY A 20 -14.62 -89.30 -55.75
C GLY A 20 -16.01 -88.96 -55.22
N ASN A 21 -17.00 -89.80 -55.54
CA ASN A 21 -18.37 -89.71 -55.01
C ASN A 21 -18.35 -89.91 -53.49
N SER A 22 -18.50 -88.82 -52.72
CA SER A 22 -18.79 -88.87 -51.29
C SER A 22 -19.94 -87.92 -51.01
N ASN A 23 -21.11 -88.46 -50.67
CA ASN A 23 -22.26 -87.68 -50.20
C ASN A 23 -21.97 -87.10 -48.80
N ARG A 24 -21.25 -85.98 -48.75
CA ARG A 24 -21.03 -85.23 -47.50
C ARG A 24 -22.18 -84.23 -47.34
N LYS A 25 -22.98 -84.37 -46.27
CA LYS A 25 -23.99 -83.38 -45.90
C LYS A 25 -23.28 -82.17 -45.29
N PHE A 26 -23.40 -81.01 -45.92
CA PHE A 26 -22.92 -79.75 -45.33
C PHE A 26 -24.09 -78.99 -44.71
N LYS A 27 -23.97 -78.64 -43.43
CA LYS A 27 -24.91 -77.76 -42.74
C LYS A 27 -24.42 -76.32 -42.92
N ILE A 28 -25.11 -75.55 -43.76
CA ILE A 28 -24.82 -74.13 -43.93
C ILE A 28 -25.62 -73.38 -42.86
N THR A 29 -24.92 -72.78 -41.90
CA THR A 29 -25.54 -71.95 -40.87
C THR A 29 -25.41 -70.48 -41.27
N LYS A 30 -26.52 -69.74 -41.24
CA LYS A 30 -26.57 -68.31 -41.59
C LYS A 30 -25.63 -67.53 -40.65
N TYR A 31 -24.52 -67.02 -41.16
CA TYR A 31 -23.66 -66.11 -40.41
C TYR A 31 -24.35 -64.74 -40.36
N THR A 32 -24.70 -64.28 -39.17
CA THR A 32 -25.10 -62.90 -38.95
C THR A 32 -23.92 -62.18 -38.30
N LYS A 33 -23.42 -61.13 -38.96
CA LYS A 33 -22.34 -60.32 -38.41
C LYS A 33 -22.86 -59.68 -37.11
N PRO A 34 -22.16 -59.82 -35.97
CA PRO A 34 -22.58 -59.19 -34.73
C PRO A 34 -22.72 -57.68 -34.95
N THR A 35 -23.86 -57.11 -34.55
CA THR A 35 -24.02 -55.66 -34.54
C THR A 35 -23.00 -55.09 -33.55
N PRO A 36 -22.17 -54.11 -33.93
CA PRO A 36 -21.25 -53.49 -33.00
C PRO A 36 -22.04 -52.92 -31.81
N PRO A 37 -21.51 -52.99 -30.58
CA PRO A 37 -22.16 -52.41 -29.43
C PRO A 37 -22.41 -50.91 -29.69
N PRO A 38 -23.52 -50.34 -29.18
CA PRO A 38 -23.77 -48.92 -29.32
C PRO A 38 -22.57 -48.14 -28.78
N THR A 39 -22.09 -47.18 -29.56
CA THR A 39 -21.05 -46.27 -29.11
C THR A 39 -21.57 -45.49 -27.91
N PRO A 40 -20.83 -45.44 -26.77
CA PRO A 40 -21.27 -44.65 -25.63
C PRO A 40 -21.46 -43.21 -26.07
N THR A 41 -22.63 -42.64 -25.77
CA THR A 41 -22.90 -41.22 -26.00
C THR A 41 -21.92 -40.41 -25.15
N PRO A 42 -21.22 -39.39 -25.70
CA PRO A 42 -20.33 -38.57 -24.90
C PRO A 42 -21.11 -37.92 -23.77
N THR A 43 -20.68 -38.17 -22.53
CA THR A 43 -21.19 -37.46 -21.36
C THR A 43 -20.90 -35.98 -21.54
N PRO A 44 -21.87 -35.06 -21.31
CA PRO A 44 -21.60 -33.63 -21.38
C PRO A 44 -20.46 -33.30 -20.41
N THR A 45 -19.41 -32.66 -20.94
CA THR A 45 -18.31 -32.17 -20.13
C THR A 45 -18.85 -31.10 -19.18
N PRO A 46 -18.53 -31.13 -17.87
CA PRO A 46 -18.94 -30.06 -16.97
C PRO A 46 -18.44 -28.73 -17.53
N THR A 47 -19.36 -27.79 -17.71
CA THR A 47 -19.01 -26.43 -18.09
C THR A 47 -18.14 -25.85 -16.97
N PRO A 48 -16.96 -25.28 -17.26
CA PRO A 48 -16.17 -24.63 -16.24
C PRO A 48 -17.02 -23.56 -15.55
N ASP A 49 -17.04 -23.60 -14.22
CA ASP A 49 -17.66 -22.57 -13.39
C ASP A 49 -17.09 -21.20 -13.80
N PRO A 50 -17.90 -20.14 -14.00
CA PRO A 50 -17.38 -18.82 -14.27
C PRO A 50 -16.30 -18.48 -13.24
N THR A 51 -15.08 -18.27 -13.72
CA THR A 51 -14.00 -17.73 -12.91
C THR A 51 -14.52 -16.47 -12.23
N PRO A 52 -14.42 -16.34 -10.88
CA PRO A 52 -14.83 -15.12 -10.21
C PRO A 52 -14.14 -13.95 -10.90
N THR A 53 -14.94 -13.01 -11.38
CA THR A 53 -14.40 -11.76 -11.92
C THR A 53 -13.58 -11.13 -10.81
N PRO A 54 -12.31 -10.73 -11.05
CA PRO A 54 -11.55 -10.05 -10.02
C PRO A 54 -12.39 -8.86 -9.54
N THR A 55 -12.72 -8.86 -8.25
CA THR A 55 -13.25 -7.68 -7.60
C THR A 55 -12.27 -6.55 -7.91
N PRO A 56 -12.73 -5.36 -8.36
CA PRO A 56 -11.81 -4.23 -8.49
C PRO A 56 -11.07 -4.09 -7.16
N ASP A 57 -9.74 -4.11 -7.25
CA ASP A 57 -8.89 -3.78 -6.11
C ASP A 57 -9.39 -2.43 -5.59
N PRO A 58 -9.74 -2.27 -4.30
CA PRO A 58 -10.11 -0.97 -3.78
C PRO A 58 -9.03 0.01 -4.22
N GLU A 59 -9.46 1.07 -4.91
CA GLU A 59 -8.58 2.20 -5.25
C GLU A 59 -7.82 2.56 -3.97
N PRO A 60 -6.47 2.65 -3.99
CA PRO A 60 -5.75 3.02 -2.79
C PRO A 60 -6.26 4.39 -2.38
N ILE A 61 -7.06 4.43 -1.31
CA ILE A 61 -7.39 5.66 -0.63
C ILE A 61 -6.02 6.16 -0.20
N GLU A 62 -5.51 7.21 -0.83
CA GLU A 62 -4.30 7.88 -0.37
C GLU A 62 -4.65 8.49 0.99
N ASP A 63 -4.50 7.69 2.04
CA ASP A 63 -4.61 8.11 3.42
C ASP A 63 -3.46 9.10 3.66
N LYS A 64 -3.72 10.36 3.36
CA LYS A 64 -2.80 11.49 3.58
C LYS A 64 -3.15 12.18 4.89
N LEU A 65 -2.16 12.82 5.51
CA LEU A 65 -2.42 13.78 6.59
C LEU A 65 -3.18 14.98 6.03
N ILE A 66 -4.33 15.25 6.63
CA ILE A 66 -5.25 16.33 6.27
C ILE A 66 -5.46 17.19 7.51
N LEU A 67 -5.08 18.47 7.40
CA LEU A 67 -5.43 19.47 8.40
C LEU A 67 -6.91 19.82 8.29
N LYS A 68 -7.53 20.09 9.44
CA LYS A 68 -8.88 20.66 9.50
C LYS A 68 -8.94 21.97 8.73
N GLY A 69 -10.09 22.26 8.13
CA GLY A 69 -10.31 23.50 7.38
C GLY A 69 -10.11 24.79 8.20
N ASN A 70 -10.16 24.73 9.53
CA ASN A 70 -9.90 25.83 10.45
C ASN A 70 -8.56 25.72 11.21
N SER A 71 -7.66 24.84 10.75
CA SER A 71 -6.35 24.66 11.38
C SER A 71 -5.50 25.92 11.28
N SER A 72 -4.77 26.23 12.35
CA SER A 72 -3.74 27.29 12.34
C SER A 72 -2.40 26.81 11.75
N TYR A 73 -2.25 25.51 11.54
CA TYR A 73 -1.02 24.93 11.01
C TYR A 73 -0.96 25.01 9.50
N VAL A 74 0.26 24.95 8.97
CA VAL A 74 0.52 24.98 7.53
C VAL A 74 1.39 23.79 7.18
N MET A 75 0.95 23.00 6.21
CA MET A 75 1.77 21.97 5.57
C MET A 75 2.57 22.61 4.43
N ASP A 76 3.89 22.46 4.47
CA ASP A 76 4.78 22.82 3.37
C ASP A 76 5.66 21.61 3.06
N GLY A 77 5.31 20.90 1.99
CA GLY A 77 5.84 19.57 1.73
C GLY A 77 5.52 18.60 2.87
N SER A 78 6.58 18.04 3.47
CA SER A 78 6.51 17.12 4.61
C SER A 78 6.72 17.83 5.96
N ASP A 79 6.73 19.15 6.00
CA ASP A 79 6.92 19.93 7.22
C ASP A 79 5.60 20.56 7.69
N LEU A 80 5.37 20.53 9.00
CA LEU A 80 4.23 21.13 9.67
C LEU A 80 4.69 22.38 10.43
N TYR A 81 4.31 23.55 9.93
CA TYR A 81 4.63 24.85 10.50
C TYR A 81 3.48 25.43 11.32
N ASN A 82 3.78 26.51 12.05
CA ASN A 82 2.89 27.25 12.95
C ASN A 82 2.41 26.45 14.18
N VAL A 83 3.04 25.30 14.46
CA VAL A 83 3.00 24.71 15.78
C VAL A 83 3.76 25.65 16.73
N VAL A 84 3.17 25.95 17.88
CA VAL A 84 3.71 26.90 18.84
C VAL A 84 4.30 26.13 20.03
N ALA A 85 5.43 26.61 20.55
CA ALA A 85 6.04 26.04 21.74
C ALA A 85 5.05 25.96 22.91
N GLY A 86 5.14 24.88 23.68
CA GLY A 86 4.22 24.57 24.77
C GLY A 86 2.94 23.81 24.36
N GLN A 87 2.73 23.53 23.07
CA GLN A 87 1.64 22.66 22.63
C GLN A 87 1.95 21.18 22.90
N THR A 88 0.92 20.42 23.24
CA THR A 88 1.01 18.98 23.48
C THR A 88 0.71 18.17 22.22
N ALA A 89 1.03 16.87 22.23
CA ALA A 89 0.64 15.94 21.16
C ALA A 89 -0.88 15.95 20.90
N LYS A 90 -1.69 16.08 21.95
CA LYS A 90 -3.14 16.23 21.83
C LYS A 90 -3.53 17.51 21.09
N ASP A 91 -2.91 18.64 21.41
CA ASP A 91 -3.21 19.92 20.78
C ASP A 91 -2.86 19.89 19.29
N VAL A 92 -1.75 19.22 18.93
CA VAL A 92 -1.36 19.02 17.54
C VAL A 92 -2.36 18.15 16.80
N LEU A 93 -2.67 16.96 17.33
CA LEU A 93 -3.60 16.02 16.70
C LEU A 93 -5.02 16.58 16.57
N ALA A 94 -5.43 17.47 17.47
CA ALA A 94 -6.72 18.15 17.38
C ALA A 94 -6.88 19.02 16.13
N GLN A 95 -5.79 19.37 15.44
CA GLN A 95 -5.79 20.16 14.19
C GLN A 95 -5.90 19.30 12.92
N PHE A 96 -5.90 17.96 13.03
CA PHE A 96 -6.02 17.04 11.89
C PHE A 96 -7.40 16.38 11.83
N ASP A 97 -7.88 16.08 10.62
CA ASP A 97 -9.10 15.27 10.41
C ASP A 97 -8.83 13.77 10.58
N ASN A 98 -7.57 13.34 10.48
CA ASN A 98 -7.18 11.94 10.60
C ASN A 98 -7.26 11.45 12.06
N THR A 99 -8.26 10.61 12.35
CA THR A 99 -8.48 10.04 13.69
C THR A 99 -7.45 8.97 14.09
N LYS A 100 -6.73 8.40 13.12
CA LYS A 100 -5.68 7.39 13.33
C LYS A 100 -4.26 7.99 13.39
N ALA A 101 -4.12 9.32 13.28
CA ALA A 101 -2.82 9.96 13.38
C ALA A 101 -2.28 9.92 14.82
N ALA A 102 -0.96 9.79 14.95
CA ALA A 102 -0.25 9.80 16.23
C ALA A 102 1.06 10.60 16.12
N VAL A 103 1.56 11.08 17.25
CA VAL A 103 2.82 11.84 17.30
C VAL A 103 3.96 10.95 17.80
N TYR A 104 5.11 11.02 17.14
CA TYR A 104 6.33 10.29 17.48
C TYR A 104 7.50 11.24 17.71
N ASP A 105 8.35 10.92 18.68
CA ASP A 105 9.58 11.67 18.96
C ASP A 105 10.69 11.34 17.92
N LEU A 106 11.85 11.99 18.06
CA LEU A 106 13.00 11.77 17.17
C LEU A 106 13.58 10.34 17.23
N ASN A 107 13.28 9.60 18.29
CA ASN A 107 13.70 8.20 18.47
C ASN A 107 12.65 7.22 17.92
N GLY A 108 11.52 7.71 17.41
CA GLY A 108 10.41 6.88 16.93
C GLY A 108 9.50 6.34 18.03
N ASN A 109 9.58 6.87 19.26
CA ASN A 109 8.67 6.49 20.33
C ASN A 109 7.37 7.28 20.24
N LEU A 110 6.26 6.63 20.59
CA LEU A 110 4.96 7.28 20.69
C LEU A 110 4.97 8.34 21.80
N VAL A 111 4.55 9.55 21.46
CA VAL A 111 4.49 10.69 22.38
C VAL A 111 3.13 10.66 23.12
N PRO A 112 3.11 10.65 24.47
CA PRO A 112 1.88 10.71 25.22
C PRO A 112 1.05 11.96 24.90
N SER A 113 -0.27 11.84 24.94
CA SER A 113 -1.20 12.92 24.54
C SER A 113 -0.96 14.26 25.27
N ASN A 114 -0.49 14.23 26.52
CA ASN A 114 -0.23 15.41 27.35
C ASN A 114 1.23 15.87 27.34
N ALA A 115 2.13 15.17 26.65
CA ALA A 115 3.52 15.56 26.54
C ALA A 115 3.66 16.66 25.48
N LEU A 116 4.62 17.56 25.70
CA LEU A 116 4.97 18.60 24.73
C LEU A 116 5.50 17.95 23.45
N VAL A 117 5.25 18.65 22.34
CA VAL A 117 5.89 18.34 21.06
C VAL A 117 7.01 19.35 20.81
N GLY A 118 8.09 18.88 20.19
CA GLY A 118 9.21 19.73 19.80
C GLY A 118 9.52 19.66 18.32
N THR A 119 10.40 20.54 17.86
CA THR A 119 10.97 20.48 16.52
C THR A 119 11.60 19.11 16.27
N GLY A 120 11.25 18.49 15.14
CA GLY A 120 11.73 17.16 14.74
C GLY A 120 10.84 15.99 15.17
N TYR A 121 9.81 16.24 15.98
CA TYR A 121 8.75 15.27 16.21
C TYR A 121 7.97 15.06 14.90
N THR A 122 7.28 13.94 14.76
CA THR A 122 6.51 13.63 13.56
C THR A 122 5.06 13.31 13.87
N VAL A 123 4.13 13.87 13.10
CA VAL A 123 2.76 13.36 13.03
C VAL A 123 2.77 12.26 11.97
N GLN A 124 2.35 11.05 12.31
CA GLN A 124 2.33 9.91 11.40
C GLN A 124 0.91 9.35 11.30
N LEU A 125 0.47 9.07 10.07
CA LEU A 125 -0.76 8.36 9.79
C LEU A 125 -0.45 6.88 9.57
N ILE A 126 -0.86 6.06 10.54
CA ILE A 126 -0.65 4.61 10.50
C ILE A 126 -2.02 3.92 10.45
N VAL A 127 -2.23 3.13 9.41
CA VAL A 127 -3.45 2.33 9.24
C VAL A 127 -3.04 0.87 9.10
N ASP A 128 -3.57 0.04 10.00
CA ASP A 128 -3.31 -1.40 10.05
C ASP A 128 -1.82 -1.78 10.07
N GLY A 129 -1.01 -0.95 10.75
CA GLY A 129 0.44 -1.14 10.92
C GLY A 129 1.29 -0.60 9.77
N VAL A 130 0.68 -0.06 8.72
CA VAL A 130 1.38 0.57 7.59
C VAL A 130 1.38 2.09 7.79
N LYS A 131 2.54 2.72 7.64
CA LYS A 131 2.67 4.19 7.63
C LYS A 131 2.36 4.72 6.24
N TYR A 132 1.27 5.47 6.12
CA TYR A 132 0.83 6.05 4.84
C TYR A 132 1.43 7.44 4.61
N ASP A 133 1.48 8.28 5.65
CA ASP A 133 1.98 9.64 5.55
C ASP A 133 2.64 10.10 6.85
N SER A 134 3.49 11.13 6.76
CA SER A 134 4.24 11.68 7.87
C SER A 134 4.58 13.15 7.66
N ALA A 135 4.37 13.97 8.68
CA ALA A 135 4.75 15.38 8.71
C ALA A 135 5.72 15.66 9.87
N THR A 136 6.81 16.37 9.61
CA THR A 136 7.79 16.79 10.63
C THR A 136 7.37 18.11 11.24
N ILE A 137 7.25 18.16 12.55
CA ILE A 137 6.90 19.36 13.29
C ILE A 137 8.09 20.33 13.29
N ILE A 138 7.84 21.57 12.85
CA ILE A 138 8.81 22.67 12.90
C ILE A 138 8.25 23.77 13.81
N ILE A 139 8.77 23.85 15.04
CA ILE A 139 8.39 24.91 15.98
C ILE A 139 9.41 26.04 15.85
N LYS A 140 8.93 27.21 15.46
CA LYS A 140 9.77 28.39 15.27
C LYS A 140 10.54 28.70 16.55
N GLY A 141 11.86 28.69 16.44
CA GLY A 141 12.80 28.98 17.51
C GLY A 141 13.15 27.82 18.44
N ASP A 142 12.49 26.66 18.35
CA ASP A 142 12.82 25.49 19.16
C ASP A 142 13.93 24.71 18.43
N LEU A 143 15.17 24.95 18.85
CA LEU A 143 16.37 24.48 18.16
C LEU A 143 16.95 23.22 18.77
N ASN A 144 16.57 22.89 20.00
CA ASN A 144 16.94 21.64 20.65
C ASN A 144 15.83 20.56 20.55
N GLY A 145 14.62 20.93 20.11
CA GLY A 145 13.50 20.03 19.89
C GLY A 145 12.79 19.61 21.19
N ASP A 146 12.87 20.41 22.26
CA ASP A 146 12.23 20.09 23.55
C ASP A 146 10.80 20.63 23.68
N GLY A 147 10.34 21.41 22.71
CA GLY A 147 9.00 22.00 22.69
C GLY A 147 8.86 23.29 23.50
N GLU A 148 9.95 23.79 24.09
CA GLU A 148 10.01 25.08 24.77
C GLU A 148 10.93 26.04 23.99
N ILE A 149 10.76 27.36 24.22
CA ILE A 149 11.73 28.35 23.75
C ILE A 149 12.40 28.96 24.96
N ASN A 150 13.68 28.65 25.16
CA ASN A 150 14.40 29.09 26.34
C ASN A 150 15.88 29.45 26.04
N SER A 151 16.69 29.59 27.10
CA SER A 151 18.11 29.94 26.97
C SER A 151 18.91 28.92 26.18
N THR A 152 18.44 27.67 26.13
CA THR A 152 19.10 26.59 25.38
C THR A 152 19.02 26.87 23.89
N ASP A 153 17.86 27.26 23.37
CA ASP A 153 17.68 27.61 21.96
C ASP A 153 18.48 28.85 21.57
N TYR A 154 18.43 29.87 22.42
CA TYR A 154 19.25 31.06 22.23
C TYR A 154 20.75 30.72 22.20
N LEU A 155 21.20 29.79 23.06
CA LEU A 155 22.59 29.33 23.04
C LEU A 155 22.90 28.57 21.74
N ARG A 156 21.99 27.70 21.26
CA ARG A 156 22.18 26.95 20.00
C ARG A 156 22.35 27.87 18.79
N ILE A 157 21.49 28.88 18.62
CA ILE A 157 21.64 29.82 17.50
C ILE A 157 22.92 30.64 17.64
N LYS A 158 23.29 31.04 18.87
CA LYS A 158 24.54 31.76 19.13
C LYS A 158 25.75 30.93 18.75
N GLU A 159 25.82 29.68 19.17
CA GLU A 159 26.92 28.76 18.84
C GLU A 159 26.98 28.46 17.33
N TYR A 160 25.83 28.41 16.66
CA TYR A 160 25.76 28.30 15.20
C TYR A 160 26.44 29.49 14.50
N PHE A 161 26.09 30.73 14.88
CA PHE A 161 26.72 31.93 14.31
C PHE A 161 28.19 32.11 14.72
N LEU A 162 28.61 31.52 15.84
CA LEU A 162 30.02 31.46 16.25
C LEU A 162 30.80 30.33 15.54
N GLY A 163 30.13 29.44 14.81
CA GLY A 163 30.75 28.28 14.17
C GLY A 163 31.18 27.17 15.14
N THR A 164 30.73 27.21 16.40
CA THR A 164 31.08 26.24 17.43
C THR A 164 30.08 25.09 17.55
N PHE A 165 28.91 25.24 16.93
CA PHE A 165 27.88 24.21 16.86
C PHE A 165 27.25 24.16 15.48
N LYS A 166 26.83 22.98 15.03
CA LYS A 166 26.10 22.80 13.77
C LYS A 166 24.68 22.36 14.07
N LEU A 167 23.71 23.17 13.65
CA LEU A 167 22.30 22.80 13.67
C LEU A 167 22.05 21.70 12.63
N ASN A 168 21.18 20.74 12.97
CA ASN A 168 20.70 19.76 12.00
C ASN A 168 19.69 20.40 11.03
N SER A 169 19.30 19.69 9.98
CA SER A 169 18.42 20.22 8.93
C SER A 169 17.06 20.69 9.45
N VAL A 170 16.50 20.02 10.46
CA VAL A 170 15.19 20.38 11.02
C VAL A 170 15.31 21.60 11.93
N ALA A 171 16.35 21.65 12.77
CA ALA A 171 16.64 22.79 13.63
C ALA A 171 17.01 24.04 12.81
N LEU A 172 17.62 23.89 11.63
CA LEU A 172 17.81 25.01 10.70
C LEU A 172 16.46 25.61 10.27
N LYS A 173 15.47 24.79 9.92
CA LYS A 173 14.12 25.29 9.59
C LYS A 173 13.45 26.02 10.75
N ALA A 174 13.67 25.55 11.99
CA ALA A 174 13.20 26.24 13.18
C ALA A 174 13.96 27.54 13.48
N ALA A 175 15.23 27.63 13.05
CA ALA A 175 16.07 28.82 13.21
C ALA A 175 15.77 29.92 12.18
N ASP A 176 15.08 29.62 11.08
CA ASP A 176 14.58 30.60 10.12
C ASP A 176 13.31 31.26 10.68
N ILE A 177 13.48 32.35 11.43
CA ILE A 177 12.41 32.96 12.25
C ILE A 177 11.41 33.73 11.38
N ASP A 178 11.87 34.33 10.27
CA ASP A 178 10.99 34.99 9.29
C ASP A 178 10.58 34.16 8.09
N ARG A 179 11.08 32.92 7.99
CA ARG A 179 10.73 31.97 6.93
C ARG A 179 11.12 32.49 5.54
N ASN A 180 12.26 33.17 5.44
CA ASN A 180 12.77 33.69 4.18
C ASN A 180 13.62 32.65 3.41
N GLY A 181 13.92 31.50 4.03
CA GLY A 181 14.68 30.40 3.45
C GLY A 181 16.18 30.43 3.77
N GLU A 182 16.69 31.47 4.43
CA GLU A 182 18.08 31.65 4.81
C GLU A 182 18.21 31.84 6.32
N ILE A 183 19.35 31.42 6.89
CA ILE A 183 19.65 31.63 8.31
C ILE A 183 20.63 32.79 8.43
N GLU A 184 20.13 33.93 8.89
CA GLU A 184 20.87 35.18 8.87
C GLU A 184 20.97 35.84 10.26
N SER A 185 21.78 36.89 10.34
CA SER A 185 21.90 37.68 11.57
C SER A 185 20.55 38.27 12.04
N ALA A 186 19.59 38.46 11.13
CA ALA A 186 18.23 38.91 11.46
C ALA A 186 17.50 37.88 12.34
N ASP A 187 17.62 36.59 12.05
CA ASP A 187 17.04 35.49 12.85
C ASP A 187 17.67 35.41 14.23
N TYR A 188 19.00 35.50 14.28
CA TYR A 188 19.73 35.57 15.55
C TYR A 188 19.27 36.75 16.40
N MET A 189 19.10 37.93 15.80
CA MET A 189 18.66 39.13 16.50
C MET A 189 17.21 39.02 16.98
N LYS A 190 16.33 38.35 16.22
CA LYS A 190 14.95 38.05 16.66
C LYS A 190 14.96 37.08 17.84
N MET A 191 15.72 36.00 17.76
CA MET A 191 15.87 35.05 18.87
C MET A 191 16.42 35.74 20.13
N LYS A 192 17.47 36.56 19.99
CA LYS A 192 18.03 37.36 21.09
C LYS A 192 16.98 38.31 21.68
N SER A 193 16.22 39.00 20.84
CA SER A 193 15.19 39.95 21.30
C SER A 193 14.03 39.23 21.99
N HIS A 194 13.69 38.03 21.54
CA HIS A 194 12.70 37.18 22.20
C HIS A 194 13.16 36.73 23.58
N PHE A 195 14.39 36.20 23.66
CA PHE A 195 15.01 35.79 24.93
C PHE A 195 15.11 36.94 25.94
N LEU A 196 15.34 38.18 25.48
CA LEU A 196 15.35 39.38 26.31
C LEU A 196 13.97 39.94 26.66
N GLY A 197 12.88 39.31 26.18
CA GLY A 197 11.50 39.76 26.42
C GLY A 197 11.11 41.03 25.67
N ILE A 198 11.87 41.44 24.66
CA ILE A 198 11.64 42.65 23.88
C ILE A 198 10.56 42.39 22.81
N ILE A 199 10.58 41.21 22.19
CA ILE A 199 9.62 40.79 21.17
C ILE A 199 9.03 39.41 21.48
N ASN A 200 7.92 39.07 20.84
CA ASN A 200 7.39 37.71 20.81
C ASN A 200 7.41 37.20 19.36
N ILE A 201 8.21 36.17 19.08
CA ILE A 201 8.38 35.61 17.72
C ILE A 201 7.14 34.83 17.20
N PHE A 202 6.14 34.66 18.06
CA PHE A 202 4.84 34.05 17.74
C PHE A 202 3.71 35.07 17.55
N LYS A 203 4.00 36.38 17.64
CA LYS A 203 3.01 37.45 17.47
C LYS A 203 3.28 38.29 16.22
#